data_AF-A0A2W1KMK8-F1
#
_entry.id   AF-A0A2W1KMK8-F1
#
_cell.length_a   1.000
_cell.length_b   1.000
_cell.length_c   1.000
_cell.angle_alpha   90.00
_cell.angle_beta   90.00
_cell.angle_gamma   90.00
#
_symmetry.space_group_name_H-M   'P 1'
#
loop_
_entity.id
_entity.type
_entity.pdbx_description
1 polymer ?
#
loop_
_entity_poly.entity_id
_entity_poly.type
_entity_poly.pdbx_seq_one_letter_code
_entity_poly.pdbx_strand_id
1 'polypeptide(L)' 'MTTSHVKVLIHVNDVLDEGTSRPLLTCLREVPGVTQVSFDPKQEHLIVVQYQPNTTSSKELLESVLKHGHQAQLIGL' A
#
# COMPACT_ATOMS: atom_id res chain seq x y z
N MET A 1 -5.49 -6.23 24.67
CA MET A 1 -6.20 -6.32 23.37
C MET A 1 -5.27 -7.01 22.40
N THR A 2 -5.72 -8.05 21.70
CA THR A 2 -4.93 -8.74 20.66
C THR A 2 -4.83 -7.83 19.43
N THR A 3 -3.62 -7.42 19.08
CA THR A 3 -3.33 -6.65 17.85
C THR A 3 -3.33 -7.61 16.65
N SER A 4 -4.45 -7.63 15.92
CA SER A 4 -4.53 -8.34 14.64
C SER A 4 -3.86 -7.53 13.54
N HIS A 5 -3.18 -8.22 12.63
CA HIS A 5 -2.58 -7.61 11.44
C HIS A 5 -3.05 -8.38 10.21
N VAL A 6 -3.44 -7.64 9.18
CA VAL A 6 -3.83 -8.19 7.89
C VAL A 6 -2.91 -7.63 6.82
N LYS A 7 -2.82 -8.33 5.70
CA LYS A 7 -2.05 -7.90 4.54
C LYS A 7 -2.98 -7.67 3.37
N VAL A 8 -2.62 -6.73 2.51
CA VAL A 8 -3.29 -6.51 1.25
C VAL A 8 -2.26 -6.27 0.14
N LEU A 9 -2.57 -6.76 -1.04
CA LEU A 9 -1.83 -6.49 -2.26
C LEU A 9 -2.51 -5.38 -3.05
N ILE A 10 -1.75 -4.34 -3.36
CA ILE A 10 -2.17 -3.21 -4.20
C ILE A 10 -1.39 -3.30 -5.51
N HIS A 11 -2.12 -3.34 -6.63
CA HIS A 11 -1.56 -3.22 -7.97
C HIS A 11 -1.64 -1.76 -8.41
N VAL A 12 -0.52 -1.17 -8.82
CA VAL A 12 -0.43 0.19 -9.35
C VAL A 12 -0.22 0.09 -10.86
N ASN A 13 -1.07 0.72 -11.65
CA ASN A 13 -1.02 0.60 -13.11
C ASN A 13 0.18 1.32 -13.73
N ASP A 14 0.81 2.23 -13.00
CA ASP A 14 1.99 2.97 -13.43
C ASP A 14 3.26 2.14 -13.20
N VAL A 15 4.25 2.34 -14.07
CA VAL A 15 5.60 1.83 -13.84
C VAL A 15 6.17 2.48 -12.59
N LEU A 16 6.29 1.69 -11.53
CA LEU A 16 6.95 2.06 -10.30
C LEU A 16 8.46 1.86 -10.47
N ASP A 17 9.18 2.92 -10.82
CA ASP A 17 10.64 2.94 -10.78
C ASP A 17 11.15 3.36 -9.38
N GLU A 18 12.47 3.37 -9.15
CA GLU A 18 13.03 3.80 -7.87
C GLU A 18 12.65 5.24 -7.48
N GLY A 19 12.35 6.10 -8.46
CA GLY A 19 11.98 7.50 -8.26
C GLY A 19 10.51 7.70 -7.89
N THR A 20 9.60 6.96 -8.54
CA THR A 20 8.14 7.05 -8.32
C THR A 20 7.65 6.16 -7.18
N SER A 21 8.33 5.04 -6.92
CA SER A 21 7.98 4.15 -5.80
C SER A 21 8.23 4.79 -4.44
N ARG A 22 9.34 5.52 -4.25
CA ARG A 22 9.71 6.08 -2.94
C ARG A 22 8.66 7.02 -2.34
N PRO A 23 8.13 8.04 -3.05
CA PRO A 23 7.08 8.89 -2.52
C PRO A 23 5.82 8.12 -2.13
N LEU A 24 5.40 7.17 -2.98
CA LEU A 24 4.22 6.33 -2.74
C LEU A 24 4.40 5.43 -1.50
N LEU A 25 5.57 4.80 -1.36
CA LEU A 25 5.88 3.97 -0.20
C LEU A 25 5.94 4.80 1.09
N THR A 26 6.45 6.02 1.04
CA THR A 26 6.47 6.94 2.20
C THR A 26 5.04 7.33 2.58
N CYS A 27 4.22 7.74 1.62
CA CYS A 27 2.81 8.05 1.85
C CYS A 27 2.09 6.89 2.56
N LEU A 28 2.22 5.66 2.06
CA LEU A 28 1.56 4.50 2.66
C LEU A 28 2.03 4.22 4.09
N ARG A 29 3.31 4.49 4.40
CA ARG A 29 3.85 4.34 5.77
C ARG A 29 3.31 5.37 6.75
N GLU A 30 2.86 6.53 6.27
CA GLU A 30 2.28 7.59 7.10
C GLU A 30 0.80 7.36 7.42
N VAL A 31 0.14 6.42 6.74
CA VAL A 31 -1.25 6.07 7.03
C VAL A 31 -1.34 5.43 8.43
N PRO A 32 -2.17 5.97 9.35
CA PRO A 32 -2.35 5.41 10.67
C PRO A 32 -2.75 3.93 10.62
N GLY A 33 -2.06 3.09 11.39
CA GLY A 33 -2.34 1.65 11.43
C GLY A 33 -1.59 0.82 10.41
N VAL A 34 -0.87 1.42 9.46
CA VAL A 34 0.09 0.68 8.62
C VAL A 34 1.31 0.31 9.44
N THR A 35 1.70 -0.96 9.38
CA THR A 35 2.86 -1.49 10.12
C THR A 35 4.01 -1.87 9.21
N GLN A 36 3.73 -2.19 7.93
CA GLN A 36 4.77 -2.51 6.95
C GLN A 36 4.29 -2.19 5.54
N VAL A 37 5.19 -1.65 4.73
CA VAL A 37 5.00 -1.46 3.29
C VAL A 37 6.21 -2.04 2.56
N SER A 38 5.96 -2.96 1.65
CA SER A 38 6.99 -3.68 0.90
C SER A 38 6.70 -3.60 -0.60
N PHE A 39 7.76 -3.35 -1.37
CA PHE A 39 7.77 -3.32 -2.82
C PHE A 39 9.00 -4.09 -3.28
N ASP A 40 8.82 -4.99 -4.24
CA ASP A 40 9.91 -5.71 -4.90
C ASP A 40 10.05 -5.14 -6.31
N PRO A 41 11.17 -4.49 -6.67
CA PRO A 41 11.39 -3.99 -8.02
C PRO A 41 11.32 -5.07 -9.11
N LYS A 42 11.49 -6.36 -8.75
CA LYS A 42 11.33 -7.49 -9.67
C LYS A 42 9.86 -7.90 -9.87
N GLN A 43 8.98 -7.48 -8.95
CA GLN A 43 7.53 -7.60 -9.06
C GLN A 43 6.96 -6.21 -9.32
N GLU A 44 7.24 -5.74 -10.54
CA GLU A 44 6.77 -4.45 -11.04
C GLU A 44 5.28 -4.27 -10.68
N HIS A 45 4.91 -3.06 -10.26
CA HIS A 45 3.53 -2.64 -9.97
C HIS A 45 2.90 -3.17 -8.68
N LEU A 46 3.56 -4.03 -7.90
CA LEU A 46 2.97 -4.66 -6.72
C LEU A 46 3.50 -4.10 -5.40
N ILE A 47 2.59 -3.62 -4.56
CA ILE A 47 2.88 -3.17 -3.19
C ILE A 47 2.11 -4.04 -2.20
N VAL A 48 2.84 -4.63 -1.26
CA VAL A 48 2.26 -5.35 -0.13
C VAL A 48 2.20 -4.41 1.07
N VAL A 49 1.01 -4.22 1.62
CA VAL A 49 0.78 -3.40 2.81
C VAL A 49 0.26 -4.29 3.93
N GLN A 50 0.96 -4.27 5.08
CA GLN A 50 0.47 -4.85 6.32
C GLN A 50 -0.10 -3.73 7.21
N TYR A 51 -1.30 -3.93 7.72
CA TYR A 51 -1.99 -2.94 8.53
C TYR A 51 -2.84 -3.55 9.64
N GLN A 52 -3.22 -2.71 10.60
CA GLN A 52 -4.13 -3.01 11.70
C GLN A 52 -5.56 -2.73 11.24
N PRO A 53 -6.43 -3.75 11.12
CA PRO A 53 -7.78 -3.57 10.57
C PRO A 53 -8.72 -2.78 11.50
N ASN A 54 -8.31 -2.56 12.76
CA ASN A 54 -9.03 -1.73 13.71
C ASN A 54 -8.67 -0.23 13.59
N THR A 55 -7.64 0.09 12.79
CA THR A 55 -7.07 1.45 12.68
C THR A 55 -7.20 1.99 11.26
N THR A 56 -7.08 1.13 10.24
CA THR A 56 -7.31 1.49 8.83
C THR A 56 -7.90 0.31 8.06
N SER A 57 -8.33 0.54 6.82
CA SER A 57 -8.89 -0.47 5.92
C SER A 57 -8.16 -0.52 4.57
N SER A 58 -8.26 -1.65 3.88
CA SER A 58 -7.75 -1.80 2.51
C SER A 58 -8.32 -0.74 1.55
N LYS A 59 -9.56 -0.32 1.76
CA LYS A 59 -10.19 0.76 1.00
C LYS A 59 -9.50 2.10 1.22
N GLU A 60 -9.24 2.48 2.47
CA GLU A 60 -8.52 3.73 2.79
C GLU A 60 -7.09 3.72 2.24
N LEU A 61 -6.42 2.57 2.28
CA LEU A 61 -5.11 2.40 1.65
C LEU A 61 -5.18 2.64 0.14
N LEU A 62 -6.16 2.06 -0.56
CA LEU A 62 -6.37 2.31 -1.98
C LEU A 62 -6.65 3.80 -2.25
N GLU A 63 -7.53 4.42 -1.48
CA GLU A 63 -7.84 5.85 -1.62
C GLU A 63 -6.59 6.73 -1.43
N SER A 64 -5.67 6.35 -0.54
CA SER A 64 -4.40 7.06 -0.35
C SER A 64 -3.53 7.01 -1.60
N VAL A 65 -3.43 5.84 -2.25
CA VAL A 65 -2.70 5.67 -3.51
C VAL A 65 -3.34 6.48 -4.64
N LEU A 66 -4.66 6.44 -4.77
CA LEU A 66 -5.39 7.20 -5.79
C LEU A 66 -5.24 8.72 -5.61
N LYS A 67 -5.27 9.21 -4.37
CA LYS A 67 -5.05 10.64 -4.05
C LYS A 67 -3.65 11.13 -4.38
N HIS A 68 -2.66 10.23 -4.43
CA HIS A 68 -1.29 10.53 -4.85
C HIS A 68 -1.10 10.53 -6.38
N GLY A 69 -2.20 10.43 -7.15
CA GLY A 69 -2.17 10.54 -8.61
C GLY A 69 -1.92 9.23 -9.34
N HIS A 70 -1.81 8.12 -8.61
CA HIS A 70 -1.60 6.81 -9.19
C HIS A 70 -2.91 6.10 -9.47
N GLN A 71 -3.03 5.46 -10.63
CA GLN A 71 -4.13 4.52 -10.88
C GLN A 71 -3.80 3.19 -10.21
N ALA A 72 -4.67 2.69 -9.35
CA ALA A 72 -4.40 1.46 -8.58
C ALA A 72 -5.66 0.63 -8.34
N GLN A 73 -5.44 -0.65 -8.02
CA GLN A 73 -6.47 -1.64 -7.76
C GLN A 73 -6.08 -2.49 -6.55
N LEU A 74 -7.09 -2.87 -5.77
CA LEU A 74 -6.94 -3.88 -4.72
C LEU A 74 -7.07 -5.26 -5.34
N ILE A 75 -6.03 -6.09 -5.19
CA ILE A 75 -6.04 -7.48 -5.66
C ILE A 75 -6.48 -8.42 -4.54
N GLY A 76 -6.25 -8.05 -3.28
CA GLY A 76 -6.52 -8.90 -2.11
C GLY A 76 -5.40 -9.88 -1.79
N LEU A 77 -5.50 -10.54 -0.64
CA LEU A 77 -4.69 -11.69 -0.21
C LEU A 77 -5.60 -12.74 0.44
#